data_AF-A0A645FRU7-F1
#
_entry.id   AF-A0A645FRU7-F1
#
_cell.length_a   1.000
_cell.length_b   1.000
_cell.length_c   1.000
_cell.angle_alpha   90.00
_cell.angle_beta   90.00
_cell.angle_gamma   90.00
#
_symmetry.space_group_name_H-M   'P 1'
#
loop_
_entity.id
_entity.type
_entity.pdbx_description
1 polymer ?
#
loop_
_entity_poly.entity_id
_entity_poly.type
_entity_poly.pdbx_seq_one_letter_code
_entity_poly.pdbx_strand_id
1 'polypeptide(L)'
;MLAAGLIGLVARRNASIAGAEVGCQGEIGVASAMGAAFLCQTHGLDARTVECAAEIALEHHLGLSCDPVGGYVQIPCIERNAAGAVAAYNAFLLAGTGSADSSLVSFDEVLAAMLETGRAMANAYKETSLGGLANCACCS
;
A
#
# COMPACT_ATOMS: atom_id res chain seq x y z
N MET A 1 -6.34 0.53 -16.90
CA MET A 1 -6.23 -0.64 -15.99
C MET A 1 -4.95 -1.44 -16.17
N LEU A 2 -4.23 -1.34 -17.30
CA LEU A 2 -2.97 -2.07 -17.50
C LEU A 2 -1.88 -1.66 -16.49
N ALA A 3 -1.74 -0.35 -16.20
CA ALA A 3 -0.74 0.14 -15.26
C ALA A 3 -0.98 -0.41 -13.83
N ALA A 4 -2.21 -0.30 -13.33
CA ALA A 4 -2.61 -0.89 -12.05
C ALA A 4 -2.31 -2.40 -11.98
N GLY A 5 -2.67 -3.16 -13.03
CA GLY A 5 -2.40 -4.59 -13.08
C GLY A 5 -0.91 -4.92 -13.03
N LEU A 6 -0.06 -4.14 -13.72
CA LEU A 6 1.39 -4.31 -13.70
C LEU A 6 1.98 -4.00 -12.32
N ILE A 7 1.57 -2.90 -11.68
CA ILE A 7 2.01 -2.56 -10.32
C ILE A 7 1.65 -3.68 -9.33
N GLY A 8 0.42 -4.19 -9.38
CA GLY A 8 -0.01 -5.30 -8.54
C GLY A 8 0.78 -6.59 -8.81
N LEU A 9 1.10 -6.88 -10.08
CA LEU A 9 1.91 -8.04 -10.47
C LEU A 9 3.35 -7.93 -9.95
N VAL A 10 3.98 -6.76 -10.08
CA VAL A 10 5.34 -6.50 -9.60
C VAL A 10 5.38 -6.61 -8.07
N ALA A 11 4.43 -6.00 -7.36
CA ALA A 11 4.33 -6.10 -5.90
C ALA A 11 4.18 -7.56 -5.42
N ARG A 12 3.31 -8.34 -6.09
CA ARG A 12 3.15 -9.80 -5.85
C ARG A 12 4.44 -10.58 -6.08
N ARG A 13 5.21 -10.23 -7.11
CA ARG A 13 6.39 -10.99 -7.54
C ARG A 13 7.62 -10.67 -6.70
N ASN A 14 7.83 -9.40 -6.38
CA ASN A 14 9.05 -8.91 -5.73
C ASN A 14 8.93 -8.87 -4.20
N ALA A 15 7.70 -8.84 -3.67
CA ALA A 15 7.42 -8.86 -2.25
C ALA A 15 6.26 -9.82 -1.93
N SER A 16 5.18 -9.31 -1.34
CA SER A 16 3.94 -10.04 -1.09
C SER A 16 2.78 -9.04 -1.04
N ILE A 17 1.56 -9.52 -1.22
CA ILE A 17 0.34 -8.73 -1.03
C ILE A 17 -0.57 -9.32 0.07
N ALA A 18 -0.13 -10.40 0.72
CA ALA A 18 -0.93 -11.06 1.73
C ALA A 18 -0.79 -10.34 3.08
N GLY A 19 -1.90 -9.96 3.70
CA GLY A 19 -1.93 -9.40 5.05
C GLY A 19 -1.24 -10.31 6.07
N ALA A 20 -1.39 -11.62 5.90
CA ALA A 20 -0.70 -12.64 6.71
C ALA A 20 0.84 -12.64 6.60
N GLU A 21 1.42 -12.13 5.51
CA GLU A 21 2.87 -12.14 5.30
C GLU A 21 3.52 -10.80 5.61
N VAL A 22 2.90 -9.72 5.14
CA VAL A 22 3.49 -8.37 5.19
C VAL A 22 2.60 -7.33 5.87
N GLY A 23 1.43 -7.70 6.41
CA GLY A 23 0.48 -6.75 6.97
C GLY A 23 -0.31 -5.99 5.89
N CYS A 24 -1.11 -5.02 6.33
CA CYS A 24 -2.07 -4.32 5.48
C CYS A 24 -1.41 -3.36 4.46
N GLN A 25 -0.11 -3.07 4.63
CA GLN A 25 0.72 -2.45 3.59
C GLN A 25 0.72 -3.27 2.28
N GLY A 26 0.65 -4.60 2.35
CA GLY A 26 0.55 -5.47 1.18
C GLY A 26 -0.82 -5.48 0.53
N GLU A 27 -1.86 -5.04 1.24
CA GLU A 27 -3.25 -5.07 0.77
C GLU A 27 -3.69 -3.67 0.36
N ILE A 28 -3.88 -2.78 1.34
CA ILE A 28 -4.34 -1.41 1.12
C ILE A 28 -3.22 -0.56 0.53
N GLY A 29 -1.97 -0.74 0.97
CA GLY A 29 -0.83 0.00 0.41
C GLY A 29 -0.63 -0.32 -1.07
N VAL A 30 -0.62 -1.61 -1.44
CA VAL A 30 -0.52 -2.03 -2.85
C VAL A 30 -1.76 -1.60 -3.64
N ALA A 31 -2.97 -1.70 -3.08
CA ALA A 31 -4.17 -1.19 -3.75
C ALA A 31 -4.11 0.32 -4.01
N SER A 32 -3.57 1.10 -3.06
CA SER A 32 -3.33 2.54 -3.21
C SER A 32 -2.32 2.82 -4.35
N ALA A 33 -1.20 2.10 -4.37
CA ALA A 33 -0.20 2.18 -5.45
C ALA A 33 -0.79 1.85 -6.84
N MET A 34 -1.60 0.78 -6.92
CA MET A 34 -2.34 0.42 -8.13
C MET A 34 -3.29 1.53 -8.57
N GLY A 35 -3.98 2.17 -7.62
CA GLY A 35 -4.87 3.31 -7.86
C GLY A 35 -4.13 4.53 -8.40
N ALA A 36 -2.99 4.89 -7.80
CA ALA A 36 -2.16 6.01 -8.23
C ALA A 36 -1.66 5.81 -9.67
N ALA A 37 -1.15 4.61 -9.97
CA ALA A 37 -0.71 4.23 -11.31
C ALA A 37 -1.86 4.26 -12.34
N PHE A 38 -3.06 3.83 -11.94
CA PHE A 38 -4.25 3.93 -12.80
C PHE A 38 -4.58 5.38 -13.15
N LEU A 39 -4.59 6.28 -12.15
CA LEU A 39 -4.85 7.70 -12.35
C LEU A 39 -3.84 8.30 -13.33
N CYS A 40 -2.54 8.12 -13.08
CA CYS A 40 -1.48 8.59 -13.99
C CYS A 40 -1.68 8.09 -15.43
N GLN A 41 -1.95 6.79 -15.60
CA GLN A 41 -2.20 6.20 -16.92
C GLN A 41 -3.42 6.84 -17.62
N THR A 42 -4.53 7.03 -16.90
CA THR A 42 -5.76 7.60 -17.50
C THR A 42 -5.62 9.07 -17.86
N HIS A 43 -4.69 9.78 -17.22
CA HIS A 43 -4.35 11.17 -17.50
C HIS A 43 -3.22 11.34 -18.53
N GLY A 44 -2.75 10.24 -19.14
CA GLY A 44 -1.75 10.28 -20.21
C GLY A 44 -0.33 10.63 -19.74
N LEU A 45 -0.03 10.46 -18.46
CA LEU A 45 1.32 10.65 -17.91
C LEU A 45 2.25 9.51 -18.35
N ASP A 46 3.55 9.81 -18.42
CA ASP A 46 4.54 8.83 -18.88
C ASP A 46 4.81 7.73 -17.83
N ALA A 47 5.46 6.65 -18.28
CA ALA A 47 5.70 5.47 -17.46
C ALA A 47 6.50 5.76 -16.18
N ARG A 48 7.43 6.72 -16.20
CA ARG A 48 8.21 7.07 -15.00
C ARG A 48 7.35 7.80 -13.98
N THR A 49 6.46 8.68 -14.43
CA THR A 49 5.49 9.32 -13.54
C THR A 49 4.50 8.33 -12.96
N VAL A 50 4.06 7.33 -13.75
CA VAL A 50 3.21 6.23 -13.27
C VAL A 50 3.90 5.44 -12.15
N GLU A 51 5.18 5.10 -12.35
CA GLU A 51 5.99 4.38 -11.36
C GLU A 51 6.20 5.21 -10.09
N CYS A 52 6.57 6.49 -10.23
CA CYS A 52 6.73 7.42 -9.11
C CYS A 52 5.45 7.58 -8.30
N ALA A 53 4.28 7.67 -8.95
CA ALA A 53 3.01 7.76 -8.22
C ALA A 53 2.70 6.47 -7.44
N ALA A 54 3.01 5.30 -7.99
CA ALA A 54 2.85 4.02 -7.30
C ALA A 54 3.79 3.91 -6.09
N GLU A 55 5.03 4.36 -6.26
CA GLU A 55 6.06 4.49 -5.23
C GLU A 55 5.58 5.39 -4.08
N ILE A 56 5.26 6.65 -4.34
CA ILE A 56 4.78 7.59 -3.32
C ILE A 56 3.56 7.04 -2.57
N ALA A 57 2.61 6.43 -3.29
CA ALA A 57 1.41 5.86 -2.67
C ALA A 57 1.75 4.70 -1.73
N LEU A 58 2.68 3.82 -2.11
CA LEU A 58 3.09 2.69 -1.27
C LEU A 58 3.92 3.15 -0.06
N GLU A 59 4.80 4.15 -0.22
CA GLU A 59 5.61 4.71 0.87
C GLU A 59 4.74 5.17 2.06
N HIS A 60 3.62 5.84 1.78
CA HIS A 60 2.68 6.31 2.80
C HIS A 60 2.01 5.17 3.61
N HIS A 61 2.16 3.92 3.19
CA HIS A 61 1.58 2.76 3.85
C HIS A 61 2.63 1.81 4.46
N LEU A 62 3.93 2.08 4.32
CA LEU A 62 4.96 1.24 4.93
C LEU A 62 4.79 1.16 6.45
N GLY A 63 4.87 -0.07 6.99
CA GLY A 63 4.67 -0.38 8.40
C GLY A 63 3.21 -0.68 8.80
N LEU A 64 2.24 -0.58 7.88
CA LEU A 64 0.84 -0.77 8.23
C LEU A 64 0.52 -2.25 8.57
N SER A 65 0.20 -2.50 9.85
CA SER A 65 -0.22 -3.80 10.41
C SER A 65 -1.59 -4.26 9.89
N CYS A 66 -1.93 -5.54 10.04
CA CYS A 66 -3.25 -6.10 9.71
C CYS A 66 -3.92 -6.74 10.93
N ASP A 67 -4.38 -5.92 11.87
CA ASP A 67 -4.91 -6.33 13.18
C ASP A 67 -6.34 -5.80 13.42
N PRO A 68 -7.32 -6.18 12.59
CA PRO A 68 -8.65 -5.60 12.66
C PRO A 68 -9.41 -5.98 13.93
N VAL A 69 -10.30 -5.08 14.35
CA VAL A 69 -11.15 -5.20 15.52
C VAL A 69 -12.02 -6.46 15.41
N GLY A 70 -11.92 -7.36 16.39
CA GLY A 70 -12.66 -8.63 16.42
C GLY A 70 -12.37 -9.58 15.25
N GLY A 71 -11.31 -9.32 14.46
CA GLY A 71 -10.99 -10.09 13.26
C GLY A 71 -11.90 -9.82 12.05
N TYR A 72 -12.75 -8.79 12.11
CA TYR A 72 -13.67 -8.48 11.02
C TYR A 72 -13.10 -7.46 10.04
N VAL A 73 -13.41 -7.61 8.75
CA VAL A 73 -13.04 -6.64 7.70
C VAL A 73 -13.97 -5.41 7.75
N GLN A 74 -13.96 -4.71 8.88
CA GLN A 74 -14.76 -3.52 9.13
C GLN A 74 -13.86 -2.40 9.66
N ILE A 75 -13.39 -2.53 10.90
CA ILE A 75 -12.53 -1.55 11.54
C ILE A 75 -11.12 -2.15 11.69
N PRO A 76 -10.05 -1.51 11.21
CA PRO A 76 -10.00 -0.22 10.51
C PRO A 76 -10.08 -0.32 8.97
N CYS A 77 -10.50 -1.47 8.44
CA CYS A 77 -10.41 -1.76 7.00
C CYS A 77 -11.19 -0.77 6.11
N ILE A 78 -12.36 -0.30 6.55
CA ILE A 78 -13.21 0.62 5.79
C ILE A 78 -12.53 1.98 5.66
N GLU A 79 -12.11 2.58 6.79
CA GLU A 79 -11.44 3.87 6.78
C GLU A 79 -10.05 3.81 6.13
N ARG A 80 -9.36 2.66 6.20
CA ARG A 80 -8.11 2.42 5.46
C ARG A 80 -8.32 2.43 3.95
N ASN A 81 -9.42 1.88 3.43
CA ASN A 81 -9.73 2.00 2.00
C ASN A 81 -9.98 3.45 1.59
N ALA A 82 -10.72 4.21 2.41
CA ALA A 82 -10.97 5.63 2.15
C ALA A 82 -9.67 6.44 2.17
N ALA A 83 -8.82 6.24 3.18
CA ALA A 83 -7.52 6.88 3.28
C ALA A 83 -6.59 6.47 2.13
N GLY A 84 -6.57 5.19 1.76
CA GLY A 84 -5.78 4.66 0.65
C GLY A 84 -6.18 5.26 -0.70
N ALA A 85 -7.48 5.51 -0.93
CA ALA A 85 -7.95 6.20 -2.13
C ALA A 85 -7.49 7.67 -2.18
N VAL A 86 -7.53 8.38 -1.05
CA VAL A 86 -7.02 9.76 -0.94
C VAL A 86 -5.51 9.80 -1.15
N ALA A 87 -4.77 8.87 -0.54
CA ALA A 87 -3.32 8.74 -0.71
C ALA A 87 -2.96 8.48 -2.18
N ALA A 88 -3.70 7.61 -2.87
CA ALA A 88 -3.50 7.33 -4.29
C ALA A 88 -3.69 8.59 -5.17
N TYR A 89 -4.74 9.37 -4.88
CA TYR A 89 -4.99 10.62 -5.59
C TYR A 89 -3.91 11.67 -5.32
N ASN A 90 -3.48 11.81 -4.07
CA ASN A 90 -2.40 12.71 -3.69
C ASN A 90 -1.08 12.31 -4.36
N ALA A 91 -0.75 11.02 -4.38
CA ALA A 91 0.45 10.51 -5.05
C ALA A 91 0.43 10.79 -6.55
N PHE A 92 -0.71 10.63 -7.21
CA PHE A 92 -0.92 11.06 -8.60
C PHE A 92 -0.62 12.56 -8.80
N LEU A 93 -1.14 13.43 -7.92
CA LEU A 93 -0.89 14.87 -8.00
C LEU A 93 0.58 15.22 -7.77
N LEU A 94 1.20 14.61 -6.76
CA LEU A 94 2.61 14.84 -6.41
C LEU A 94 3.53 14.41 -7.57
N ALA A 95 3.33 13.21 -8.10
CA ALA A 95 4.11 12.71 -9.23
C ALA A 95 3.88 13.52 -10.52
N GLY A 96 2.64 13.97 -10.77
CA GLY A 96 2.29 14.73 -11.97
C GLY A 96 2.69 16.20 -11.95
N THR A 97 2.87 16.80 -10.76
CA THR A 97 3.33 18.19 -10.60
C THR A 97 4.83 18.28 -10.33
N GLY A 98 5.43 17.23 -9.76
CA GLY A 98 6.86 17.08 -9.61
C GLY A 98 7.56 16.67 -10.91
N SER A 99 8.89 16.70 -10.89
CA SER A 99 9.69 16.05 -11.92
C SER A 99 9.87 14.59 -11.53
N ALA A 100 9.52 13.63 -12.40
CA ALA A 100 9.79 12.21 -12.14
C ALA A 100 11.28 11.94 -11.88
N ASP A 101 12.18 12.79 -12.38
CA ASP A 101 13.63 12.72 -12.15
C ASP A 101 14.05 13.16 -10.73
N SER A 102 13.11 13.66 -9.92
CA SER A 102 13.35 14.02 -8.51
C SER A 102 13.03 12.91 -7.52
N SER A 103 12.44 11.78 -7.97
CA SER A 103 12.26 10.64 -7.08
C SER A 103 13.63 10.01 -6.80
N LEU A 104 13.98 9.95 -5.51
CA LEU A 104 15.23 9.40 -5.01
C LEU A 104 15.12 7.91 -4.65
N VAL A 105 13.90 7.37 -4.67
CA VAL A 105 13.58 6.02 -4.25
C VAL A 105 12.77 5.37 -5.36
N SER A 106 13.20 4.20 -5.83
CA SER A 106 12.50 3.43 -6.85
C SER A 106 11.36 2.60 -6.26
N PHE A 107 10.37 2.23 -7.09
CA PHE A 107 9.28 1.36 -6.64
C PHE A 107 9.79 0.00 -6.13
N ASP A 108 10.85 -0.55 -6.72
CA ASP A 108 11.48 -1.78 -6.26
C ASP A 108 12.14 -1.63 -4.87
N GLU A 109 12.75 -0.47 -4.57
CA GLU A 109 13.30 -0.18 -3.24
C GLU A 109 12.20 -0.08 -2.19
N VAL A 110 11.06 0.55 -2.51
CA VAL A 110 9.90 0.60 -1.62
C VAL A 110 9.32 -0.79 -1.38
N LEU A 111 9.26 -1.65 -2.40
CA LEU A 111 8.84 -3.05 -2.24
C LEU A 111 9.81 -3.86 -1.38
N ALA A 112 11.12 -3.63 -1.53
CA ALA A 112 12.12 -4.25 -0.67
C ALA A 112 11.95 -3.83 0.79
N ALA A 113 11.74 -2.53 1.04
CA ALA A 113 11.45 -1.99 2.36
C ALA A 113 10.13 -2.55 2.94
N MET A 114 9.08 -2.68 2.11
CA MET A 114 7.82 -3.31 2.48
C MET A 114 8.05 -4.76 2.93
N LEU A 115 8.79 -5.54 2.15
CA LEU A 115 9.08 -6.94 2.46
C LEU A 115 9.91 -7.08 3.75
N GLU A 116 10.94 -6.26 3.91
CA GLU A 116 11.76 -6.23 5.12
C GLU A 116 10.91 -5.91 6.35
N THR A 117 10.12 -4.84 6.28
CA THR A 117 9.21 -4.41 7.35
C THR A 117 8.20 -5.51 7.70
N GLY A 118 7.61 -6.14 6.68
CA GLY A 118 6.67 -7.25 6.84
C GLY A 118 7.30 -8.49 7.49
N ARG A 119 8.56 -8.80 7.17
CA ARG A 119 9.31 -9.90 7.81
C ARG A 119 9.63 -9.59 9.27
N ALA A 120 9.98 -8.36 9.58
CA ALA A 120 10.25 -7.90 10.95
C ALA A 120 8.98 -7.76 11.80
N MET A 121 7.81 -7.59 11.17
CA MET A 121 6.54 -7.47 11.86
C MET A 121 6.20 -8.76 12.63
N ALA A 122 5.91 -8.63 13.92
CA ALA A 122 5.51 -9.77 14.74
C ALA A 122 4.19 -10.36 14.22
N ASN A 123 4.06 -11.70 14.29
CA ASN A 123 2.88 -12.40 13.78
C ASN A 123 1.55 -11.89 14.36
N ALA A 124 1.56 -11.39 15.61
CA ALA A 124 0.38 -10.83 16.27
C ALA A 124 -0.16 -9.53 15.61
N TYR A 125 0.66 -8.83 14.83
CA TYR A 125 0.29 -7.60 14.10
C TYR A 125 0.04 -7.84 12.60
N LYS A 126 0.14 -9.09 12.15
CA LYS A 126 -0.33 -9.52 10.84
C LYS A 126 -1.78 -10.00 10.96
N GLU A 127 -2.32 -10.56 9.89
CA GLU A 127 -3.70 -11.07 9.76
C GLU A 127 -3.99 -12.30 10.66
N THR A 128 -3.77 -12.17 11.96
CA THR A 128 -4.01 -13.17 13.00
C THR A 128 -4.98 -12.69 14.06
N SER A 129 -5.21 -11.38 14.15
CA SER A 129 -6.12 -10.76 15.13
C SER A 129 -5.76 -11.05 16.59
N LEU A 130 -4.47 -11.18 16.89
CA LEU A 130 -3.95 -11.45 18.25
C LEU A 130 -3.35 -10.22 18.94
N GLY A 131 -3.25 -9.09 18.24
CA GLY A 131 -2.55 -7.88 18.69
C GLY A 131 -3.32 -6.58 18.38
N GLY A 132 -2.78 -5.47 18.85
CA GLY A 132 -3.21 -4.11 18.53
C GLY A 132 -4.73 -3.89 18.58
N LEU A 133 -5.33 -3.39 17.50
CA LEU A 133 -6.77 -3.06 17.46
C LEU A 133 -7.67 -4.29 17.65
N ALA A 134 -7.19 -5.49 17.33
CA ALA A 134 -7.95 -6.72 17.55
C ALA A 134 -8.28 -6.97 19.03
N ASN A 135 -7.45 -6.44 19.95
CA ASN A 135 -7.64 -6.56 21.40
C ASN A 135 -8.50 -5.43 22.01
N CYS A 136 -9.10 -4.56 21.18
CA CYS A 136 -9.88 -3.43 21.68
C CYS A 136 -11.12 -3.90 22.46
N ALA A 137 -11.29 -3.39 23.69
CA ALA A 137 -12.32 -3.82 24.64
C ALA A 137 -13.77 -3.51 24.22
N CYS A 138 -13.99 -2.74 23.13
CA CYS A 138 -15.34 -2.47 22.64
C CYS A 138 -16.01 -3.67 21.96
N CYS A 139 -15.30 -4.80 21.82
CA CYS A 139 -15.79 -5.99 21.13
C CYS A 139 -15.98 -7.23 22.02
N SER A 140 -15.95 -7.04 23.34
CA SER A 140 -16.30 -8.06 24.34
C SER A 140 -17.69 -7.85 24.93
#